data_AF-A0A2V7DJN6-F1
#
_entry.id   AF-A0A2V7DJN6-F1
#
_cell.length_a   1.000
_cell.length_b   1.000
_cell.length_c   1.000
_cell.angle_alpha   90.00
_cell.angle_beta   90.00
_cell.angle_gamma   90.00
#
_symmetry.space_group_name_H-M   'P 1'
#
loop_
_entity.id
_entity.type
_entity.pdbx_description
1 polymer ?
#
loop_
_entity_poly.entity_id
_entity_poly.type
_entity_poly.pdbx_seq_one_letter_code
_entity_poly.pdbx_strand_id
1 'polypeptide(L)'
;RAGIIYVHMPGLGGLRQPRPDSVNTSWRNSGFRGYADYMQTPEFQTNLDALLRQARGGPTVIMCAETVPWKCHRSLIADALVVRDIDVRHILTTERADPHHLTASVHIRDQQITYPAALDADRLV
;
A
#
# COMPACT_ATOMS: atom_id res chain seq x y z
N ARG A 1 30.33 1.90 8.06
CA ARG A 1 28.93 1.41 7.94
C ARG A 1 28.01 2.52 8.41
N ALA A 2 26.92 2.80 7.70
CA ALA A 2 26.04 3.95 8.00
C ALA A 2 25.01 3.70 9.12
N GLY A 3 25.11 2.60 9.89
CA GLY A 3 24.16 2.29 10.97
C GLY A 3 22.79 1.80 10.53
N ILE A 4 22.61 1.44 9.25
CA ILE A 4 21.32 0.99 8.70
C ILE A 4 21.13 -0.50 8.96
N ILE A 5 20.00 -0.85 9.56
CA ILE A 5 19.55 -2.24 9.75
C ILE A 5 18.67 -2.62 8.55
N TYR A 6 18.94 -3.77 7.95
CA TYR A 6 18.11 -4.32 6.87
C TYR A 6 17.29 -5.50 7.39
N VAL A 7 15.97 -5.45 7.14
CA VAL A 7 15.04 -6.53 7.46
C VAL A 7 14.27 -6.88 6.20
N HIS A 8 14.38 -8.14 5.77
CA HIS A 8 13.61 -8.64 4.64
C HIS A 8 12.20 -9.03 5.10
N MET A 9 11.16 -8.44 4.49
CA MET A 9 9.75 -8.67 4.82
C MET A 9 8.99 -9.19 3.60
N PRO A 10 9.12 -10.47 3.22
CA PRO A 10 8.57 -11.01 1.98
C PRO A 10 7.04 -10.91 1.90
N GLY A 11 6.33 -10.95 3.03
CA GLY A 11 4.87 -10.81 3.07
C GLY A 11 4.38 -9.43 2.62
N LEU A 12 5.20 -8.38 2.71
CA LEU A 12 4.86 -7.05 2.17
C LEU A 12 5.36 -6.86 0.73
N GLY A 13 6.02 -7.85 0.14
CA GLY A 13 6.52 -7.79 -1.24
C GLY A 13 5.91 -8.84 -2.16
N GLY A 14 6.41 -8.87 -3.40
CA GLY A 14 6.09 -9.89 -4.39
C GLY A 14 4.81 -9.64 -5.18
N LEU A 15 4.74 -10.29 -6.35
CA LEU A 15 3.57 -10.24 -7.23
C LEU A 15 2.42 -11.07 -6.64
N ARG A 16 1.18 -10.62 -6.83
CA ARG A 16 -0.03 -11.34 -6.45
C ARG A 16 -0.98 -11.37 -7.64
N GLN A 17 -1.71 -12.47 -7.79
CA GLN A 17 -2.73 -12.60 -8.83
C GLN A 17 -4.08 -12.09 -8.28
N PRO A 18 -4.84 -11.34 -9.08
CA PRO A 18 -6.16 -10.89 -8.68
C PRO A 18 -7.12 -12.07 -8.54
N ARG A 19 -8.04 -11.96 -7.58
CA ARG A 19 -9.13 -12.92 -7.43
C ARG A 19 -10.18 -12.69 -8.53
N PRO A 20 -10.86 -13.73 -9.03
CA PRO A 20 -11.92 -13.57 -10.03
C PRO A 20 -13.06 -12.64 -9.59
N ASP A 21 -13.34 -12.62 -8.29
CA ASP A 21 -14.37 -11.81 -7.63
C ASP A 21 -13.81 -10.54 -6.95
N SER A 22 -12.65 -10.04 -7.42
CA SER A 22 -12.00 -8.86 -6.85
C SER A 22 -12.92 -7.64 -6.82
N VAL A 23 -13.11 -7.08 -5.64
CA VAL A 23 -13.79 -5.79 -5.43
C VAL A 23 -12.91 -4.58 -5.80
N ASN A 24 -11.60 -4.79 -6.00
CA ASN A 24 -10.62 -3.73 -6.25
C ASN A 24 -10.55 -3.36 -7.73
N THR A 25 -11.72 -3.06 -8.30
CA THR A 25 -11.91 -3.01 -9.76
C THR A 25 -11.39 -1.76 -10.44
N SER A 26 -11.02 -0.71 -9.71
CA SER A 26 -10.44 0.52 -10.27
C SER A 26 -9.03 0.31 -10.86
N TRP A 27 -8.30 -0.71 -10.38
CA TRP A 27 -6.94 -1.01 -10.82
C TRP A 27 -6.90 -1.66 -12.20
N ARG A 28 -6.53 -0.92 -13.25
CA ARG A 28 -6.33 -1.48 -14.60
C ARG A 28 -5.22 -2.53 -14.66
N ASN A 29 -4.18 -2.37 -13.85
CA ASN A 29 -3.08 -3.33 -13.78
C ASN A 29 -3.44 -4.50 -12.86
N SER A 30 -3.30 -5.72 -13.36
CA SER A 30 -3.66 -6.96 -12.64
C SER A 30 -2.82 -7.19 -11.39
N GLY A 31 -1.53 -6.84 -11.40
CA GLY A 31 -0.64 -6.98 -10.24
C GLY A 31 -1.04 -6.07 -9.08
N PHE A 32 -1.40 -4.82 -9.37
CA PHE A 32 -1.93 -3.90 -8.36
C PHE A 32 -3.26 -4.38 -7.80
N ARG A 33 -4.16 -4.86 -8.66
CA ARG A 33 -5.43 -5.46 -8.25
C ARG A 33 -5.22 -6.67 -7.34
N GLY A 34 -4.31 -7.56 -7.71
CA GLY A 34 -3.97 -8.74 -6.91
C GLY A 34 -3.33 -8.39 -5.58
N TYR A 35 -2.50 -7.34 -5.53
CA TYR A 35 -1.95 -6.87 -4.26
C TYR A 35 -3.04 -6.23 -3.39
N ALA A 36 -3.96 -5.46 -3.96
CA ALA A 36 -5.12 -4.91 -3.26
C ALA A 36 -6.05 -6.01 -2.71
N ASP A 37 -6.20 -7.13 -3.43
CA ASP A 37 -6.91 -8.31 -2.92
C ASP A 37 -6.19 -8.95 -1.73
N TYR A 38 -4.86 -9.06 -1.82
CA TYR A 38 -4.03 -9.56 -0.74
C TYR A 38 -4.15 -8.70 0.53
N MET A 39 -4.31 -7.38 0.40
CA MET A 39 -4.49 -6.47 1.55
C MET A 39 -5.71 -6.79 2.41
N GLN A 40 -6.70 -7.49 1.86
CA GLN A 40 -7.90 -7.92 2.58
C GLN A 40 -7.69 -9.21 3.38
N THR A 41 -6.50 -9.81 3.32
CA THR A 41 -6.21 -11.08 4.01
C THR A 41 -5.67 -10.84 5.42
N PRO A 42 -5.91 -11.77 6.37
CA PRO A 42 -5.25 -11.73 7.68
C PRO A 42 -3.72 -11.78 7.60
N GLU A 43 -3.18 -12.40 6.55
CA GLU A 43 -1.74 -12.50 6.32
C GLU A 43 -1.13 -11.13 6.06
N PHE A 44 -1.76 -10.30 5.21
CA PHE A 44 -1.30 -8.93 5.01
C PHE A 44 -1.35 -8.12 6.31
N GLN A 45 -2.44 -8.23 7.08
CA GLN A 45 -2.57 -7.52 8.37
C GLN A 45 -1.46 -7.91 9.34
N THR A 46 -1.15 -9.20 9.44
CA THR A 46 -0.05 -9.72 10.28
C THR A 46 1.31 -9.12 9.87
N ASN A 47 1.56 -9.03 8.57
CA ASN A 47 2.80 -8.46 8.03
C ASN A 47 2.87 -6.94 8.23
N LEU A 48 1.75 -6.23 8.06
CA LEU A 48 1.67 -4.79 8.31
C LEU A 48 1.92 -4.47 9.79
N ASP A 49 1.34 -5.25 10.70
CA ASP A 49 1.58 -5.11 12.14
C ASP A 49 3.03 -5.39 12.51
N ALA A 50 3.67 -6.36 11.85
CA ALA A 50 5.10 -6.62 12.03
C ALA A 50 5.95 -5.42 11.61
N LEU A 51 5.61 -4.76 10.50
CA LEU A 51 6.27 -3.54 10.06
C LEU A 51 6.08 -2.40 11.06
N LEU A 52 4.85 -2.19 11.55
CA LEU A 52 4.56 -1.18 12.56
C LEU A 52 5.32 -1.42 13.87
N ARG A 53 5.47 -2.68 14.29
CA ARG A 53 6.32 -3.03 15.45
C ARG A 53 7.78 -2.68 15.22
N GLN A 54 8.33 -2.94 14.04
CA GLN A 54 9.70 -2.55 13.70
C GLN A 54 9.86 -1.03 13.68
N ALA A 55 8.89 -0.30 13.12
CA ALA A 55 8.91 1.15 13.03
C ALA A 55 8.90 1.86 14.39
N ARG A 56 8.46 1.20 15.47
CA ARG A 56 8.58 1.72 16.85
C ARG A 56 10.03 1.82 17.32
N GLY A 57 10.95 1.07 16.72
CA GLY A 57 12.37 1.09 17.06
C GLY A 57 13.13 2.28 16.48
N GLY A 58 12.53 3.03 15.54
CA GLY A 58 13.13 4.21 14.94
C GLY A 58 12.70 4.45 13.48
N PRO A 59 13.29 5.48 12.82
CA PRO A 59 12.99 5.79 11.43
C PRO A 59 13.12 4.57 10.52
N THR A 60 12.07 4.29 9.76
CA THR A 60 11.97 3.08 8.94
C THR A 60 11.66 3.46 7.49
N VAL A 61 12.35 2.81 6.55
CA VAL A 61 12.16 3.00 5.11
C VAL A 61 11.74 1.69 4.48
N ILE A 62 10.65 1.73 3.70
CA ILE A 62 10.22 0.62 2.85
C ILE A 62 10.82 0.85 1.46
N MET A 63 11.62 -0.08 0.98
CA MET A 63 12.29 0.01 -0.32
C MET A 63 11.65 -0.95 -1.33
N CYS A 64 11.67 -0.54 -2.60
CA CYS A 64 11.26 -1.33 -3.74
C CYS A 64 12.21 -1.09 -4.92
N ALA A 65 12.12 -1.87 -5.99
CA ALA A 65 13.00 -1.73 -7.15
C ALA A 65 12.65 -0.49 -8.01
N GLU A 66 11.41 -0.03 -7.96
CA GLU A 66 10.93 1.11 -8.74
C GLU A 66 11.25 2.44 -8.05
N THR A 67 11.63 3.44 -8.86
CA THR A 67 11.97 4.78 -8.36
C THR A 67 10.75 5.55 -7.85
N VAL A 68 9.60 5.45 -8.52
CA VAL A 68 8.40 6.25 -8.20
C VAL A 68 7.31 5.42 -7.52
N PRO A 69 6.63 5.95 -6.48
CA PRO A 69 5.72 5.16 -5.66
C PRO A 69 4.44 4.72 -6.37
N TRP A 70 3.91 5.52 -7.30
CA TRP A 70 2.70 5.18 -8.08
C TRP A 70 2.91 4.08 -9.13
N LYS A 71 4.15 3.59 -9.31
CA LYS A 71 4.46 2.46 -10.21
C LYS A 71 4.70 1.14 -9.48
N CYS A 72 4.63 1.12 -8.15
CA CYS A 72 4.79 -0.12 -7.39
C CYS A 72 3.86 -0.24 -6.19
N HIS A 73 3.79 -1.46 -5.66
CA HIS A 73 2.88 -1.85 -4.57
C HIS A 73 3.10 -1.06 -3.27
N ARG A 74 4.25 -0.40 -3.08
CA ARG A 74 4.48 0.39 -1.86
C ARG A 74 3.52 1.56 -1.71
N SER A 75 2.89 2.04 -2.79
CA SER A 75 1.79 3.01 -2.71
C SER A 75 0.57 2.43 -1.98
N LEU A 76 0.24 1.15 -2.20
CA LEU A 76 -0.86 0.47 -1.53
C LEU A 76 -0.54 0.20 -0.04
N ILE A 77 0.72 -0.12 0.27
CA ILE A 77 1.16 -0.20 1.67
C ILE A 77 1.06 1.18 2.33
N ALA A 78 1.48 2.23 1.63
CA ALA A 78 1.41 3.60 2.12
C ALA A 78 -0.03 4.04 2.40
N ASP A 79 -0.99 3.66 1.54
CA ASP A 79 -2.43 3.89 1.80
C ASP A 79 -2.83 3.23 3.14
N ALA A 80 -2.48 1.95 3.33
CA ALA A 80 -2.81 1.20 4.53
C ALA A 80 -2.19 1.78 5.81
N LEU A 81 -1.00 2.37 5.71
CA LEU A 81 -0.31 3.04 6.81
C LEU A 81 -0.96 4.39 7.14
N VAL A 82 -1.26 5.21 6.13
CA VAL A 82 -1.89 6.53 6.35
C VAL A 82 -3.29 6.39 6.95
N VAL A 83 -4.06 5.38 6.55
CA VAL A 83 -5.37 5.08 7.16
C VAL A 83 -5.26 4.62 8.63
N ARG A 84 -4.06 4.25 9.08
CA ARG A 84 -3.72 3.94 10.49
C ARG A 84 -3.01 5.11 11.18
N ASP A 85 -3.17 6.33 10.66
CA ASP A 85 -2.59 7.57 11.19
C ASP A 85 -1.04 7.58 11.23
N ILE A 86 -0.40 6.83 10.34
CA ILE A 86 1.07 6.84 10.19
C ILE A 86 1.46 7.88 9.15
N ASP A 87 2.36 8.81 9.51
CA ASP A 87 2.96 9.74 8.54
C ASP A 87 3.87 8.95 7.58
N VAL A 88 3.52 8.98 6.29
CA VAL A 88 4.29 8.32 5.23
C VAL A 88 4.77 9.37 4.25
N ARG A 89 6.09 9.38 4.01
CA ARG A 89 6.72 10.27 3.03
C ARG A 89 7.53 9.48 2.01
N HIS A 90 7.39 9.86 0.74
CA HIS A 90 8.11 9.27 -0.39
C HIS A 90 9.41 10.02 -0.59
N ILE A 91 10.54 9.38 -0.30
CA ILE A 91 11.88 9.92 -0.59
C ILE A 91 12.09 9.82 -2.11
N LEU A 92 12.04 10.97 -2.80
CA LEU A 92 12.16 11.05 -4.26
C LEU A 92 13.55 11.47 -4.71
N THR A 93 14.22 12.30 -3.91
CA THR A 93 15.59 12.74 -4.11
C THR A 93 16.33 12.78 -2.78
N THR A 94 17.62 13.12 -2.79
CA THR A 94 18.44 13.33 -1.59
C THR A 94 17.93 14.47 -0.70
N GLU A 95 17.15 15.40 -1.26
CA GLU A 95 16.71 16.63 -0.59
C GLU A 95 15.18 16.70 -0.44
N ARG A 96 14.43 15.81 -1.10
CA ARG A 96 12.98 15.89 -1.20
C ARG A 96 12.30 14.60 -0.76
N ALA A 97 11.40 14.74 0.20
CA ALA A 97 10.42 13.72 0.56
C ALA A 97 9.01 14.30 0.57
N ASP A 98 8.12 13.77 -0.26
CA ASP A 98 6.74 14.26 -0.37
C ASP A 98 5.79 13.44 0.50
N PRO A 99 4.79 14.04 1.16
CA PRO A 99 3.77 13.28 1.87
C PRO A 99 3.02 12.34 0.93
N HIS A 100 2.61 11.18 1.45
CA HIS A 100 1.73 10.29 0.72
C HIS A 100 0.31 10.87 0.68
N HIS A 101 -0.24 10.91 -0.53
CA HIS A 101 -1.66 11.17 -0.73
C HIS A 101 -2.35 9.86 -1.06
N LEU A 102 -3.50 9.64 -0.45
CA LEU A 102 -4.29 8.44 -0.67
C LEU A 102 -4.57 8.26 -2.16
N THR A 103 -4.46 7.02 -2.62
CA THR A 103 -4.79 6.65 -4.00
C THR A 103 -6.26 7.03 -4.30
N ALA A 104 -6.51 7.48 -5.54
CA ALA A 104 -7.86 7.77 -5.99
C ALA A 104 -8.79 6.55 -5.86
N SER A 105 -10.07 6.80 -5.60
CA SER A 105 -11.10 5.74 -5.40
C SER A 105 -10.84 4.83 -4.19
N VAL A 106 -10.04 5.27 -3.22
CA VAL A 106 -9.89 4.55 -1.95
C VAL A 106 -11.22 4.55 -1.19
N HIS A 107 -11.68 3.37 -0.79
CA HIS A 107 -12.83 3.18 0.08
C HIS A 107 -12.33 2.61 1.40
N ILE A 108 -12.59 3.33 2.49
CA ILE A 108 -12.10 2.99 3.83
C ILE A 108 -13.27 2.51 4.68
N ARG A 109 -13.10 1.34 5.32
CA ARG A 109 -14.02 0.84 6.36
C ARG A 109 -13.18 0.17 7.44
N ASP A 110 -13.29 0.63 8.69
CA ASP A 110 -12.59 0.04 9.84
C ASP A 110 -11.09 -0.19 9.60
N GLN A 111 -10.41 0.80 9.00
CA GLN A 111 -8.99 0.77 8.61
C GLN A 111 -8.62 -0.25 7.51
N GLN A 112 -9.60 -0.94 6.94
CA GLN A 112 -9.45 -1.74 5.74
C GLN A 112 -9.72 -0.87 4.52
N ILE A 113 -8.95 -1.13 3.46
CA ILE A 113 -8.97 -0.36 2.23
C ILE A 113 -9.39 -1.25 1.08
N THR A 114 -10.28 -0.71 0.25
CA THR A 114 -10.67 -1.29 -1.04
C THR A 114 -10.63 -0.22 -2.12
N TYR A 115 -10.59 -0.65 -3.38
CA TYR A 115 -10.49 0.24 -4.54
C TYR A 115 -11.56 -0.09 -5.59
N PRO A 116 -12.85 0.07 -5.27
CA PRO A 116 -13.91 -0.17 -6.25
C PRO A 116 -13.84 0.86 -7.39
N ALA A 117 -14.22 0.45 -8.60
CA ALA A 117 -14.54 1.42 -9.64
C ALA A 117 -15.68 2.34 -9.15
N ALA A 118 -15.64 3.62 -9.53
CA ALA A 118 -16.75 4.51 -9.28
C ALA A 118 -18.03 3.89 -9.87
N LEU A 119 -19.11 3.84 -9.09
CA LEU A 119 -20.42 3.54 -9.65
C LEU A 119 -20.72 4.65 -10.65
N ASP A 120 -21.01 4.31 -11.90
CA ASP A 120 -21.55 5.26 -12.87
C ASP A 120 -22.80 5.90 -12.23
N ALA A 121 -22.73 7.20 -11.94
CA ALA A 121 -23.84 7.96 -11.36
C ALA A 121 -25.07 8.04 -12.29
N ASP A 122 -24.99 7.46 -13.50
CA ASP A 122 -26.03 7.44 -14.53
C ASP A 122 -26.97 6.21 -14.46
N ARG A 123 -26.89 5.39 -13.40
CA ARG A 123 -27.78 4.24 -13.21
C ARG A 123 -28.80 4.37 -12.09
N LEU A 124 -29.04 5.61 -11.63
CA LEU A 124 -30.13 5.96 -10.73
C LEU A 124 -30.99 7.07 -11.35
N VAL A 125 -31.70 6.73 -12.43
CA VAL A 125 -32.91 7.43 -12.89
C VAL A 125 -33.94 6.37 -13.26
#